data_AF-S7RM03-F1
#
_entry.id   AF-S7RM03-F1
#
_cell.length_a   1.000
_cell.length_b   1.000
_cell.length_c   1.000
_cell.angle_alpha   90.00
_cell.angle_beta   90.00
_cell.angle_gamma   90.00
#
_symmetry.space_group_name_H-M   'P 1'
#
loop_
_entity.id
_entity.type
_entity.pdbx_description
1 polymer ?
#
loop_
_entity_poly.entity_id
_entity_poly.type
_entity_poly.pdbx_seq_one_letter_code
_entity_poly.pdbx_strand_id
1 'polypeptide(L)'
;MEDVQGRRQTSEDTGLSDDPRTQIVEEYAQVWEEFYRWEPDMCRQVLLSFSREPQQVVDEPESVGLGQVGDQESEAESDLSFTCWKPDGSTSFINFEEIMAKPFAAHPPYEACTPVSRNIYYRDGDVDDTAQCQFIPYADDPAFNAVTYLTFFPDLAWQTADGLQEPDIDAIQLETLRRLHLGPLGMPLEEIDSHDILPRAVPDLTIGLYAGMLWAATHRDPLPWPGASLSTLGSLATGAWKRECAEDDTLARADSVLTHFCPNLNCIEPHCHTHTFPYPPLIPKKATVNSTGMRLSASQTCGGDCFTHITDYEIFKESVIWEDDDIRTLRDILAITPDSKPCDLAVLCRKPCNEVFAQRCAILPDETIYDFPGRDFQLEQQEETDPIVFDDDMGEEEDKM
;
A
#
# COMPACT_ATOMS: atom_id res chain seq x y z
N MET A 1 41.40 -27.97 -43.94
CA MET A 1 42.30 -27.13 -43.13
C MET A 1 42.33 -25.78 -43.81
N GLU A 2 41.30 -24.98 -43.54
CA GLU A 2 41.18 -23.61 -44.02
C GLU A 2 41.09 -22.74 -42.78
N ASP A 3 42.05 -21.82 -42.65
CA ASP A 3 42.18 -20.85 -41.58
C ASP A 3 41.09 -19.78 -41.70
N VAL A 4 40.13 -19.81 -40.78
CA VAL A 4 39.15 -18.74 -40.59
C VAL A 4 39.75 -17.76 -39.58
N GLN A 5 40.38 -16.69 -40.10
CA GLN A 5 40.80 -15.54 -39.32
C GLN A 5 39.57 -14.76 -38.85
N GLY A 6 39.23 -14.95 -37.56
CA GLY A 6 38.22 -14.17 -36.84
C GLY A 6 38.61 -12.70 -36.74
N ARG A 7 37.87 -11.87 -37.44
CA ARG A 7 37.91 -10.40 -37.37
C ARG A 7 37.24 -9.99 -36.05
N ARG A 8 38.03 -9.71 -35.01
CA ARG A 8 37.57 -8.99 -33.82
C ARG A 8 37.11 -7.60 -34.27
N GLN A 9 35.80 -7.40 -34.33
CA GLN A 9 35.22 -6.06 -34.34
C GLN A 9 35.55 -5.43 -32.98
N THR A 10 36.37 -4.39 -33.02
CA THR A 10 36.57 -3.46 -31.91
C THR A 10 35.25 -2.74 -31.70
N SER A 11 34.61 -3.03 -30.56
CA SER A 11 33.51 -2.23 -30.03
C SER A 11 33.97 -0.78 -29.93
N GLU A 12 33.21 0.12 -30.55
CA GLU A 12 33.39 1.54 -30.36
C GLU A 12 33.18 1.85 -28.89
N ASP A 13 34.26 2.35 -28.30
CA ASP A 13 34.38 2.85 -26.95
C ASP A 13 33.53 4.13 -26.85
N THR A 14 32.22 3.96 -26.61
CA THR A 14 31.37 5.05 -26.14
C THR A 14 31.91 5.43 -24.78
N GLY A 15 32.62 6.56 -24.71
CA GLY A 15 33.21 7.12 -23.50
C GLY A 15 32.17 7.53 -22.47
N LEU A 16 31.47 6.52 -21.93
CA LEU A 16 30.64 6.63 -20.76
C LEU A 16 31.56 6.97 -19.60
N SER A 17 31.23 8.05 -18.90
CA SER A 17 31.86 8.37 -17.64
C SER A 17 31.71 7.17 -16.70
N ASP A 18 32.80 6.68 -16.13
CA ASP A 18 32.79 5.61 -15.11
C ASP A 18 32.10 6.06 -13.79
N ASP A 19 31.73 7.34 -13.67
CA ASP A 19 31.05 7.89 -12.50
C ASP A 19 29.53 7.58 -12.53
N PRO A 20 29.00 6.76 -11.59
CA PRO A 20 27.59 6.39 -11.55
C PRO A 20 26.65 7.61 -11.46
N ARG A 21 27.08 8.67 -10.75
CA ARG A 21 26.31 9.91 -10.66
C ARG A 21 26.11 10.55 -12.03
N THR A 22 27.15 10.56 -12.85
CA THR A 22 27.10 11.08 -14.22
C THR A 22 26.15 10.25 -15.08
N GLN A 23 26.21 8.92 -14.98
CA GLN A 23 25.32 8.01 -15.72
C GLN A 23 23.84 8.22 -15.36
N ILE A 24 23.51 8.42 -14.09
CA ILE A 24 22.15 8.72 -13.64
C ILE A 24 21.64 10.03 -14.26
N VAL A 25 22.47 11.09 -14.26
CA VAL A 25 22.10 12.39 -14.84
C VAL A 25 21.94 12.30 -16.36
N GLU A 26 22.81 11.56 -17.05
CA GLU A 26 22.73 11.36 -18.49
C GLU A 26 21.45 10.60 -18.88
N GLU A 27 21.13 9.51 -18.18
CA GLU A 27 19.89 8.75 -18.43
C GLU A 27 18.65 9.60 -18.12
N TYR A 28 18.66 10.37 -17.02
CA TYR A 28 17.57 11.29 -16.70
C TYR A 28 17.35 12.34 -17.80
N ALA A 29 18.42 12.98 -18.27
CA ALA A 29 18.35 13.97 -19.34
C ALA A 29 17.84 13.36 -20.65
N GLN A 30 18.27 12.14 -21.00
CA GLN A 30 17.81 11.44 -22.19
C GLN A 30 16.30 11.13 -22.12
N VAL A 31 15.85 10.61 -20.98
CA VAL A 31 14.43 10.29 -20.74
C VAL A 31 13.58 11.56 -20.78
N TRP A 32 14.06 12.66 -20.21
CA TRP A 32 13.42 13.98 -20.27
C TRP A 32 13.24 14.49 -21.71
N GLU A 33 14.30 14.47 -22.51
CA GLU A 33 14.25 14.91 -23.92
C GLU A 33 13.38 14.00 -24.79
N GLU A 34 13.33 12.70 -24.49
CA GLU A 34 12.43 11.77 -25.16
C GLU A 34 10.96 12.09 -24.84
N PHE A 35 10.65 12.30 -23.57
CA PHE A 35 9.30 12.59 -23.11
C PHE A 35 8.72 13.85 -23.77
N TYR A 36 9.40 14.99 -23.63
CA TYR A 36 8.90 16.27 -24.14
C TYR A 36 8.96 16.41 -25.67
N ARG A 37 9.65 15.50 -26.35
CA ARG A 37 9.57 15.38 -27.80
C ARG A 37 8.32 14.62 -28.25
N TRP A 38 7.82 13.70 -27.43
CA TRP A 38 6.62 12.91 -27.69
C TRP A 38 5.33 13.61 -27.22
N GLU A 39 5.37 14.24 -26.05
CA GLU A 39 4.22 14.80 -25.34
C GLU A 39 3.35 15.74 -26.20
N PRO A 40 3.90 16.71 -26.96
CA PRO A 40 3.07 17.63 -27.75
C PRO A 40 2.22 16.96 -28.82
N ASP A 41 2.74 15.92 -29.48
CA ASP A 41 2.02 15.21 -30.53
C ASP A 41 0.93 14.32 -29.94
N MET A 42 1.18 13.69 -28.78
CA MET A 42 0.17 12.91 -28.06
C MET A 42 -0.96 13.81 -27.55
N CYS A 43 -0.62 14.92 -26.88
CA CYS A 43 -1.58 15.92 -26.41
C CYS A 43 -2.45 16.43 -27.57
N ARG A 44 -1.85 16.71 -28.73
CA ARG A 44 -2.61 17.07 -29.94
C ARG A 44 -3.57 15.96 -30.38
N GLN A 45 -3.13 14.70 -30.42
CA GLN A 45 -3.98 13.58 -30.82
C GLN A 45 -5.16 13.38 -29.85
N VAL A 46 -4.94 13.53 -28.54
CA VAL A 46 -6.01 13.45 -27.53
C VAL A 46 -7.00 14.60 -27.67
N LEU A 47 -6.54 15.83 -27.87
CA LEU A 47 -7.44 16.96 -28.14
C LEU A 47 -8.26 16.77 -29.44
N LEU A 48 -7.65 16.16 -30.46
CA LEU A 48 -8.35 15.80 -31.69
C LEU A 48 -9.36 14.65 -31.48
N SER A 49 -9.11 13.70 -30.56
CA SER A 49 -10.05 12.62 -30.28
C SER A 49 -11.32 13.10 -29.56
N PHE A 50 -11.23 14.18 -28.79
CA PHE A 50 -12.40 14.88 -28.23
C PHE A 50 -13.16 15.71 -29.26
N SER A 51 -12.56 16.01 -30.41
CA SER A 51 -13.25 16.71 -31.48
C SER A 51 -14.27 15.76 -32.09
N ARG A 52 -15.56 16.03 -31.84
CA ARG A 52 -16.65 15.28 -32.46
C ARG A 52 -16.52 15.40 -33.97
N GLU A 53 -16.34 14.27 -34.68
CA GLU A 53 -16.50 14.28 -36.12
C GLU A 53 -17.87 14.91 -36.41
N PRO A 54 -17.94 15.94 -37.27
CA PRO A 54 -19.22 16.53 -37.60
C PRO A 54 -20.10 15.40 -38.09
N GLN A 55 -21.17 15.07 -37.35
CA GLN A 55 -22.14 14.10 -37.80
C GLN A 55 -22.50 14.56 -39.21
N GLN A 56 -22.15 13.73 -40.20
CA GLN A 56 -22.75 13.88 -41.52
C GLN A 56 -24.24 13.90 -41.22
N VAL A 57 -24.88 15.01 -41.54
CA VAL A 57 -26.33 15.09 -41.57
C VAL A 57 -26.71 13.96 -42.51
N VAL A 58 -27.06 12.82 -41.93
CA VAL A 58 -27.69 11.75 -42.69
C VAL A 58 -28.97 12.42 -43.09
N ASP A 59 -29.08 12.78 -44.38
CA ASP A 59 -30.33 13.25 -44.95
C ASP A 59 -31.39 12.30 -44.43
N GLU A 60 -32.26 12.81 -43.55
CA GLU A 60 -33.34 12.01 -43.00
C GLU A 60 -34.06 11.41 -44.21
N PRO A 61 -34.21 10.08 -44.29
CA PRO A 61 -34.95 9.48 -45.39
C PRO A 61 -36.31 10.17 -45.42
N GLU A 62 -36.63 10.81 -46.54
CA GLU A 62 -37.87 11.55 -46.78
C GLU A 62 -39.00 10.87 -46.02
N SER A 63 -39.51 11.55 -45.00
CA SER A 63 -40.59 11.08 -44.16
C SER A 63 -41.73 10.62 -45.08
N VAL A 64 -41.93 9.30 -45.15
CA VAL A 64 -43.02 8.70 -45.91
C VAL A 64 -44.30 9.21 -45.28
N GLY A 65 -44.99 10.09 -46.00
CA GLY A 65 -46.15 10.84 -45.52
C GLY A 65 -47.19 9.96 -44.85
N LEU A 66 -47.23 10.01 -43.52
CA LEU A 66 -48.37 9.56 -42.75
C LEU A 66 -49.19 10.79 -42.37
N GLY A 67 -50.28 10.95 -43.10
CA GLY A 67 -51.52 11.64 -42.74
C GLY A 67 -51.42 12.86 -41.85
N GLN A 68 -51.60 14.04 -42.46
CA GLN A 68 -52.07 15.25 -41.80
C GLN A 68 -53.32 14.94 -40.96
N VAL A 69 -53.17 14.90 -39.64
CA VAL A 69 -54.24 15.22 -38.71
C VAL A 69 -53.86 16.56 -38.12
N GLY A 70 -54.63 17.58 -38.49
CA GLY A 70 -54.38 18.95 -38.06
C GLY A 70 -54.63 19.09 -36.57
N ASP A 71 -53.56 19.33 -35.84
CA ASP A 71 -53.60 20.07 -34.59
C ASP A 71 -52.88 21.40 -34.83
N GLN A 72 -53.57 22.49 -34.45
CA GLN A 72 -53.04 23.84 -34.46
C GLN A 72 -51.91 23.93 -33.43
N GLU A 73 -50.67 23.76 -33.88
CA GLU A 73 -49.49 24.12 -33.10
C GLU A 73 -49.41 25.64 -33.02
N SER A 74 -49.63 26.14 -31.81
CA SER A 74 -49.21 27.46 -31.39
C SER A 74 -47.70 27.56 -31.55
N GLU A 75 -47.24 28.43 -32.46
CA GLU A 75 -45.85 28.88 -32.56
C GLU A 75 -45.43 29.57 -31.25
N ALA A 76 -45.05 28.78 -30.26
CA ALA A 76 -44.19 29.25 -29.19
C ALA A 76 -42.77 29.11 -29.73
N GLU A 77 -42.13 30.23 -30.05
CA GLU A 77 -40.68 30.31 -30.28
C GLU A 77 -39.97 29.60 -29.12
N SER A 78 -39.46 28.38 -29.36
CA SER A 78 -38.53 27.73 -28.45
C SER A 78 -37.19 28.43 -28.61
N ASP A 79 -36.92 29.41 -27.74
CA ASP A 79 -35.75 30.29 -27.74
C ASP A 79 -34.42 29.58 -27.39
N LEU A 80 -34.44 28.27 -27.10
CA LEU A 80 -33.25 27.50 -26.72
C LEU A 80 -32.55 26.92 -27.95
N SER A 81 -31.76 27.76 -28.61
CA SER A 81 -30.82 27.35 -29.65
C SER A 81 -29.37 27.56 -29.19
N PHE A 82 -28.51 26.56 -29.40
CA PHE A 82 -27.08 26.70 -29.17
C PHE A 82 -26.37 26.93 -30.49
N THR A 83 -25.53 27.97 -30.53
CA THR A 83 -24.62 28.20 -31.65
C THR A 83 -23.37 27.35 -31.43
N CYS A 84 -23.23 26.27 -32.18
CA CYS A 84 -22.01 25.48 -32.20
C CYS A 84 -21.03 26.07 -33.22
N TRP A 85 -19.87 26.53 -32.74
CA TRP A 85 -18.79 27.05 -33.57
C TRP A 85 -17.89 25.89 -34.01
N LYS A 86 -17.75 25.71 -35.31
CA LYS A 86 -16.92 24.66 -35.89
C LYS A 86 -15.49 25.20 -36.13
N PRO A 87 -14.48 24.31 -36.18
CA PRO A 87 -13.08 24.70 -36.39
C PRO A 87 -12.81 25.43 -37.71
N ASP A 88 -13.66 25.26 -38.72
CA ASP A 88 -13.59 25.96 -40.01
C ASP A 88 -14.17 27.39 -39.97
N GLY A 89 -14.62 27.85 -38.80
CA GLY A 89 -15.26 29.14 -38.60
C GLY A 89 -16.75 29.17 -38.97
N SER A 90 -17.32 28.03 -39.43
CA SER A 90 -18.76 27.93 -39.65
C SER A 90 -19.52 27.75 -38.34
N THR A 91 -20.80 28.14 -38.35
CA THR A 91 -21.70 27.96 -37.22
C THR A 91 -22.81 26.99 -37.60
N SER A 92 -23.18 26.11 -36.68
CA SER A 92 -24.39 25.29 -36.81
C SER A 92 -25.29 25.53 -35.61
N PHE A 93 -26.59 25.62 -35.88
CA PHE A 93 -27.61 25.76 -34.84
C PHE A 93 -28.12 24.38 -34.47
N ILE A 94 -28.14 24.09 -33.17
CA ILE A 94 -28.77 22.90 -32.63
C ILE A 94 -30.05 23.38 -31.93
N ASN A 95 -31.19 22.98 -32.48
CA ASN A 95 -32.50 23.26 -31.93
C ASN A 95 -32.89 22.13 -30.96
N PHE A 96 -33.41 22.49 -29.80
CA PHE A 96 -33.88 21.54 -28.81
C PHE A 96 -35.39 21.67 -28.63
N GLU A 97 -36.05 20.52 -28.45
CA GLU A 97 -37.43 20.47 -28.01
C GLU A 97 -37.45 20.69 -26.48
N GLU A 98 -38.02 21.80 -26.04
CA GLU A 98 -38.19 22.07 -24.61
C GLU A 98 -39.37 21.24 -24.08
N ILE A 99 -39.04 20.21 -23.30
CA ILE A 99 -40.06 19.42 -22.60
C ILE A 99 -40.25 20.04 -21.21
N MET A 100 -41.37 20.75 -21.02
CA MET A 100 -41.75 21.29 -19.73
C MET A 100 -42.07 20.15 -18.74
N ALA A 101 -41.14 19.87 -17.83
CA ALA A 101 -41.35 18.90 -16.77
C ALA A 101 -42.47 19.36 -15.82
N LYS A 102 -43.26 18.42 -15.29
CA LYS A 102 -44.25 18.74 -14.25
C LYS A 102 -43.53 19.31 -13.03
N PRO A 103 -43.98 20.45 -12.47
CA PRO A 103 -43.36 21.00 -11.28
C PRO A 103 -43.48 20.01 -10.12
N PHE A 104 -42.34 19.68 -9.51
CA PHE A 104 -42.26 18.90 -8.29
C PHE A 104 -41.72 19.78 -7.17
N ALA A 105 -42.15 19.51 -5.93
CA ALA A 105 -41.60 20.21 -4.78
C ALA A 105 -40.12 19.80 -4.63
N ALA A 106 -39.22 20.79 -4.65
CA ALA A 106 -37.81 20.53 -4.37
C ALA A 106 -37.67 19.97 -2.94
N HIS A 107 -36.85 18.94 -2.80
CA HIS A 107 -36.45 18.48 -1.48
C HIS A 107 -35.53 19.51 -0.82
N PRO A 108 -35.47 19.59 0.51
CA PRO A 108 -34.47 20.40 1.20
C PRO A 108 -33.06 20.01 0.72
N PRO A 109 -32.14 20.99 0.56
CA PRO A 109 -30.76 20.69 0.23
C PRO A 109 -30.15 19.83 1.36
N TYR A 110 -29.41 18.80 0.97
CA TYR A 110 -28.62 17.98 1.89
C TYR A 110 -27.26 17.71 1.24
N GLU A 111 -26.22 17.66 2.05
CA GLU A 111 -24.91 17.21 1.61
C GLU A 111 -24.82 15.69 1.82
N ALA A 112 -24.15 15.01 0.88
CA ALA A 112 -23.92 13.59 1.01
C ALA A 112 -23.01 13.33 2.23
N CYS A 113 -23.47 12.48 3.14
CA CYS A 113 -22.69 12.01 4.28
C CYS A 113 -22.59 10.49 4.20
N THR A 114 -21.38 9.96 4.20
CA THR A 114 -21.15 8.52 4.25
C THR A 114 -21.59 8.00 5.62
N PRO A 115 -22.56 7.08 5.71
CA PRO A 115 -22.98 6.55 7.00
C PRO A 115 -21.84 5.76 7.63
N VAL A 116 -21.52 6.07 8.88
CA VAL A 116 -20.47 5.38 9.64
C VAL A 116 -21.04 4.85 10.96
N SER A 117 -20.72 3.60 11.29
CA SER A 117 -21.12 2.97 12.55
C SER A 117 -20.10 3.14 13.68
N ARG A 118 -18.94 3.72 13.36
CA ARG A 118 -17.83 3.94 14.29
C ARG A 118 -17.08 5.22 13.92
N ASN A 119 -16.38 5.79 14.89
CA ASN A 119 -15.53 6.96 14.66
C ASN A 119 -14.34 6.59 13.77
N ILE A 120 -14.06 7.45 12.79
CA ILE A 120 -12.86 7.39 11.96
C ILE A 120 -11.90 8.44 12.49
N TYR A 121 -10.72 8.01 12.89
CA TYR A 121 -9.65 8.87 13.35
C TYR A 121 -8.75 9.22 12.17
N TYR A 122 -8.19 10.41 12.21
CA TYR A 122 -7.27 10.95 11.22
C TYR A 122 -5.88 10.30 11.37
N ARG A 123 -5.28 9.75 10.31
CA ARG A 123 -3.95 9.10 10.44
C ARG A 123 -2.85 10.13 10.38
N ASP A 124 -1.78 9.90 11.15
CA ASP A 124 -0.54 10.64 10.97
C ASP A 124 -0.03 10.39 9.54
N GLY A 125 0.11 11.45 8.75
CA GLY A 125 0.51 11.39 7.35
C GLY A 125 -0.65 11.42 6.34
N ASP A 126 -1.90 11.29 6.78
CA ASP A 126 -3.04 11.68 5.92
C ASP A 126 -2.94 13.19 5.66
N VAL A 127 -3.47 13.68 4.54
CA VAL A 127 -3.49 15.13 4.29
C VAL A 127 -4.46 15.76 5.29
N ASP A 128 -3.98 16.69 6.12
CA ASP A 128 -4.85 17.46 6.99
C ASP A 128 -5.66 18.41 6.11
N ASP A 129 -6.84 17.96 5.67
CA ASP A 129 -7.77 18.74 4.86
C ASP A 129 -8.28 19.99 5.58
N THR A 130 -7.98 20.14 6.88
CA THR A 130 -8.25 21.38 7.63
C THR A 130 -7.12 22.39 7.50
N ALA A 131 -5.89 21.95 7.19
CA ALA A 131 -4.73 22.81 7.04
C ALA A 131 -4.65 23.49 5.66
N GLN A 132 -5.27 22.89 4.63
CA GLN A 132 -5.23 23.41 3.27
C GLN A 132 -6.59 23.34 2.59
N CYS A 133 -6.86 24.32 1.73
CA CYS A 133 -8.06 24.27 0.90
C CYS A 133 -7.85 23.26 -0.23
N GLN A 134 -8.57 22.13 -0.18
CA GLN A 134 -8.50 21.10 -1.24
C GLN A 134 -9.21 21.52 -2.52
N PHE A 135 -10.36 22.19 -2.40
CA PHE A 135 -11.14 22.73 -3.52
C PHE A 135 -12.03 23.88 -3.04
N ILE A 136 -12.55 24.66 -3.99
CA ILE A 136 -13.51 25.74 -3.72
C ILE A 136 -14.92 25.15 -3.84
N PRO A 137 -15.70 25.04 -2.74
CA PRO A 137 -17.09 24.58 -2.82
C PRO A 137 -17.90 25.53 -3.71
N TYR A 138 -18.84 25.00 -4.48
CA TYR A 138 -19.77 25.82 -5.25
C TYR A 138 -19.09 26.91 -6.11
N ALA A 139 -17.94 26.60 -6.72
CA ALA A 139 -17.15 27.57 -7.49
C ALA A 139 -17.93 28.23 -8.64
N ASP A 140 -18.96 27.54 -9.17
CA ASP A 140 -19.84 28.02 -10.22
C ASP A 140 -21.03 28.85 -9.69
N ASP A 141 -21.26 28.89 -8.38
CA ASP A 141 -22.35 29.66 -7.76
C ASP A 141 -21.89 31.09 -7.46
N PRO A 142 -22.44 32.12 -8.14
CA PRO A 142 -22.07 33.51 -7.91
C PRO A 142 -22.44 34.03 -6.51
N ALA A 143 -23.33 33.34 -5.79
CA ALA A 143 -23.66 33.67 -4.40
C ALA A 143 -22.61 33.16 -3.40
N PHE A 144 -21.76 32.21 -3.79
CA PHE A 144 -20.73 31.67 -2.91
C PHE A 144 -19.51 32.61 -2.85
N ASN A 145 -19.17 33.08 -1.65
CA ASN A 145 -18.04 33.99 -1.44
C ASN A 145 -16.73 33.21 -1.29
N ALA A 146 -16.23 32.70 -2.43
CA ALA A 146 -14.98 31.95 -2.50
C ALA A 146 -13.81 32.70 -1.87
N VAL A 147 -13.69 34.02 -2.08
CA VAL A 147 -12.59 34.83 -1.54
C VAL A 147 -12.57 34.77 -0.02
N THR A 148 -13.73 34.89 0.63
CA THR A 148 -13.81 34.80 2.10
C THR A 148 -13.53 33.39 2.59
N TYR A 149 -14.07 32.38 1.90
CA TYR A 149 -13.81 30.98 2.23
C TYR A 149 -12.32 30.64 2.19
N LEU A 150 -11.62 31.08 1.14
CA LEU A 150 -10.18 30.86 1.00
C LEU A 150 -9.35 31.51 2.13
N THR A 151 -9.86 32.53 2.82
CA THR A 151 -9.14 33.14 3.96
C THR A 151 -9.04 32.25 5.20
N PHE A 152 -9.83 31.17 5.29
CA PHE A 152 -9.72 30.21 6.38
C PHE A 152 -8.50 29.29 6.25
N PHE A 153 -7.88 29.24 5.08
CA PHE A 153 -6.77 28.35 4.79
C PHE A 153 -5.49 29.16 4.58
N PRO A 154 -4.37 28.77 5.22
CA PRO A 154 -3.07 29.41 4.99
C PRO A 154 -2.58 29.18 3.56
N ASP A 155 -2.81 27.97 3.03
CA ASP A 155 -2.34 27.52 1.73
C ASP A 155 -3.44 26.77 0.97
N LEU A 156 -3.30 26.71 -0.35
CA LEU A 156 -4.17 25.93 -1.24
C LEU A 156 -3.44 24.65 -1.60
N ALA A 157 -4.13 23.51 -1.56
CA ALA A 157 -3.49 22.21 -1.79
C ALA A 157 -2.78 22.17 -3.16
N TRP A 158 -3.41 22.74 -4.19
CA TRP A 158 -2.86 22.84 -5.55
C TRP A 158 -1.83 23.95 -5.75
N GLN A 159 -1.43 24.69 -4.70
CA GLN A 159 -0.34 25.68 -4.78
C GLN A 159 0.93 25.21 -4.09
N THR A 160 0.83 24.24 -3.19
CA THR A 160 1.99 23.74 -2.46
C THR A 160 2.81 22.81 -3.34
N ALA A 161 4.14 22.86 -3.20
CA ALA A 161 5.07 22.01 -3.93
C ALA A 161 4.81 20.51 -3.65
N ASP A 162 4.27 20.19 -2.47
CA ASP A 162 3.91 18.83 -2.07
C ASP A 162 2.60 18.34 -2.74
N GLY A 163 1.68 19.26 -3.09
CA GLY A 163 0.41 18.93 -3.74
C GLY A 163 0.45 18.92 -5.27
N LEU A 164 1.45 19.57 -5.88
CA LEU A 164 1.70 19.58 -7.33
C LEU A 164 2.90 18.70 -7.68
N GLN A 165 2.83 17.41 -7.37
CA GLN A 165 3.76 16.48 -7.98
C GLN A 165 3.41 16.38 -9.47
N GLU A 166 4.19 17.05 -10.32
CA GLU A 166 3.94 17.14 -11.75
C GLU A 166 3.98 15.72 -12.35
N PRO A 167 2.87 15.23 -12.93
CA PRO A 167 2.77 13.83 -13.36
C PRO A 167 3.81 13.47 -14.42
N ASP A 168 4.24 14.46 -15.20
CA ASP A 168 5.32 14.34 -16.20
C ASP A 168 6.66 14.02 -15.53
N ILE A 169 7.01 14.74 -14.46
CA ILE A 169 8.25 14.52 -13.71
C ILE A 169 8.26 13.10 -13.14
N ASP A 170 7.13 12.64 -12.60
CA ASP A 170 7.04 11.29 -12.02
C ASP A 170 7.19 10.20 -13.08
N ALA A 171 6.56 10.39 -14.25
CA ALA A 171 6.69 9.47 -15.37
C ALA A 171 8.15 9.41 -15.86
N ILE A 172 8.82 10.56 -15.97
CA ILE A 172 10.24 10.66 -16.34
C ILE A 172 11.11 9.94 -15.31
N GLN A 173 10.96 10.26 -14.02
CA GLN A 173 11.78 9.68 -12.95
C GLN A 173 11.60 8.16 -12.85
N LEU A 174 10.36 7.66 -12.98
CA LEU A 174 10.07 6.24 -12.95
C LEU A 174 10.69 5.51 -14.15
N GLU A 175 10.63 6.10 -15.34
CA GLU A 175 11.25 5.55 -16.53
C GLU A 175 12.78 5.58 -16.45
N THR A 176 13.37 6.66 -15.93
CA THR A 176 14.82 6.74 -15.66
C THR A 176 15.23 5.63 -14.69
N LEU A 177 14.52 5.46 -13.58
CA LEU A 177 14.79 4.39 -12.62
C LEU A 177 14.71 3.01 -13.29
N ARG A 178 13.70 2.80 -14.15
CA ARG A 178 13.51 1.53 -14.88
C ARG A 178 14.68 1.23 -15.81
N ARG A 179 15.17 2.22 -16.55
CA ARG A 179 16.30 2.06 -17.47
C ARG A 179 17.62 1.85 -16.74
N LEU A 180 17.86 2.56 -15.65
CA LEU A 180 19.05 2.36 -14.83
C LEU A 180 19.08 0.96 -14.21
N HIS A 181 17.96 0.52 -13.64
CA HIS A 181 17.87 -0.74 -12.90
C HIS A 181 17.77 -1.97 -13.80
N LEU A 182 16.90 -1.94 -14.82
CA LEU A 182 16.62 -3.09 -15.68
C LEU A 182 17.37 -3.05 -17.01
N GLY A 183 17.96 -1.90 -17.36
CA GLY A 183 18.71 -1.73 -18.60
C GLY A 183 20.13 -2.28 -18.55
N PRO A 184 20.96 -1.94 -19.54
CA PRO A 184 22.32 -2.48 -19.68
C PRO A 184 23.25 -2.17 -18.49
N LEU A 185 23.01 -1.06 -17.77
CA LEU A 185 23.78 -0.68 -16.59
C LEU A 185 23.50 -1.60 -15.39
N GLY A 186 22.28 -2.13 -15.27
CA GLY A 186 21.89 -3.04 -14.18
C GLY A 186 22.13 -2.49 -12.78
N MET A 187 21.96 -1.17 -12.59
CA MET A 187 22.33 -0.48 -11.36
C MET A 187 21.39 -0.89 -10.21
N PRO A 188 21.90 -1.34 -9.05
CA PRO A 188 21.09 -1.63 -7.88
C PRO A 188 20.30 -0.41 -7.40
N LEU A 189 19.08 -0.61 -6.91
CA LEU A 189 18.24 0.49 -6.42
C LEU A 189 18.91 1.25 -5.27
N GLU A 190 19.63 0.53 -4.40
CA GLU A 190 20.38 1.11 -3.28
C GLU A 190 21.51 2.04 -3.76
N GLU A 191 22.14 1.72 -4.90
CA GLU A 191 23.18 2.54 -5.49
C GLU A 191 22.57 3.81 -6.10
N ILE A 192 21.47 3.69 -6.85
CA ILE A 192 20.73 4.83 -7.40
C ILE A 192 20.29 5.78 -6.29
N ASP A 193 19.67 5.24 -5.24
CA ASP A 193 19.20 6.00 -4.07
C ASP A 193 20.37 6.71 -3.35
N SER A 194 21.55 6.11 -3.29
CA SER A 194 22.72 6.69 -2.59
C SER A 194 23.26 7.99 -3.22
N HIS A 195 22.85 8.31 -4.45
CA HIS A 195 23.29 9.52 -5.15
C HIS A 195 22.36 10.72 -4.98
N ASP A 196 21.18 10.54 -4.37
CA ASP A 196 20.18 11.59 -4.11
C ASP A 196 19.85 12.45 -5.35
N ILE A 197 19.82 11.84 -6.54
CA ILE A 197 19.42 12.51 -7.80
C ILE A 197 17.92 12.32 -8.06
N LEU A 198 17.44 11.08 -7.94
CA LEU A 198 16.03 10.73 -8.06
C LEU A 198 15.41 10.67 -6.66
N PRO A 199 14.09 10.83 -6.53
CA PRO A 199 13.40 10.47 -5.31
C PRO A 199 13.67 9.00 -4.97
N ARG A 200 13.77 8.73 -3.67
CA ARG A 200 14.11 7.39 -3.16
C ARG A 200 13.16 6.34 -3.74
N ALA A 201 13.71 5.33 -4.39
CA ALA A 201 12.97 4.29 -5.09
C ALA A 201 12.23 3.36 -4.12
N VAL A 202 12.92 2.92 -3.07
CA VAL A 202 12.45 1.93 -2.09
C VAL A 202 12.10 2.62 -0.76
N PRO A 203 11.06 2.16 -0.03
CA PRO A 203 10.70 2.71 1.27
C PRO A 203 11.88 2.70 2.24
N ASP A 204 11.96 3.76 3.06
CA ASP A 204 12.75 3.70 4.29
C ASP A 204 12.02 2.82 5.30
N LEU A 205 12.62 1.70 5.69
CA LEU A 205 12.06 0.80 6.70
C LEU A 205 11.77 1.53 8.04
N THR A 206 12.43 2.65 8.30
CA THR A 206 12.18 3.46 9.51
C THR A 206 10.94 4.34 9.40
N ILE A 207 10.49 4.67 8.18
CA ILE A 207 9.35 5.55 7.89
C ILE A 207 8.09 4.73 7.57
N GLY A 208 8.26 3.51 7.04
CA GLY A 208 7.18 2.56 6.79
C GLY A 208 7.30 1.89 5.42
N LEU A 209 6.63 0.75 5.24
CA LEU A 209 6.66 -0.05 4.00
C LEU A 209 5.94 0.61 2.80
N TYR A 210 5.19 1.69 3.04
CA TYR A 210 4.31 2.34 2.07
C TYR A 210 4.84 3.72 1.68
N ALA A 211 6.10 3.78 1.29
CA ALA A 211 6.79 5.00 0.90
C ALA A 211 7.71 4.77 -0.29
N GLY A 212 8.21 5.86 -0.87
CA GLY A 212 9.12 5.81 -2.01
C GLY A 212 8.42 5.83 -3.37
N MET A 213 9.20 6.13 -4.40
CA MET A 213 8.72 6.37 -5.76
C MET A 213 8.03 5.14 -6.36
N LEU A 214 8.57 3.94 -6.12
CA LEU A 214 7.96 2.72 -6.66
C LEU A 214 6.59 2.42 -6.03
N TRP A 215 6.42 2.69 -4.74
CA TRP A 215 5.11 2.60 -4.08
C TRP A 215 4.15 3.67 -4.61
N ALA A 216 4.60 4.92 -4.75
CA ALA A 216 3.75 5.97 -5.33
C ALA A 216 3.29 5.60 -6.76
N ALA A 217 4.15 4.98 -7.56
CA ALA A 217 3.84 4.54 -8.90
C ALA A 217 2.76 3.44 -8.96
N THR A 218 2.60 2.60 -7.93
CA THR A 218 1.56 1.55 -7.93
C THR A 218 0.15 2.09 -7.73
N HIS A 219 0.04 3.35 -7.29
CA HIS A 219 -1.23 4.05 -7.06
C HIS A 219 -1.63 4.94 -8.25
N ARG A 220 -0.84 4.92 -9.33
CA ARG A 220 -1.05 5.78 -10.49
C ARG A 220 -1.36 4.96 -11.73
N ASP A 221 -2.15 5.56 -12.60
CA ASP A 221 -2.34 5.01 -13.94
C ASP A 221 -1.03 5.19 -14.74
N PRO A 222 -0.52 4.11 -15.37
CA PRO A 222 0.69 4.22 -16.16
C PRO A 222 0.43 5.05 -17.40
N LEU A 223 1.25 6.08 -17.63
CA LEU A 223 1.20 6.88 -18.84
C LEU A 223 1.80 6.07 -20.01
N PRO A 224 1.03 5.78 -21.09
CA PRO A 224 1.51 4.95 -22.19
C PRO A 224 2.39 5.77 -23.14
N TRP A 225 3.64 6.05 -22.72
CA TRP A 225 4.62 6.72 -23.57
C TRP A 225 5.49 5.67 -24.30
N PRO A 226 5.85 5.87 -25.59
CA PRO A 226 6.67 4.94 -26.40
C PRO A 226 7.93 4.38 -25.72
N GLY A 227 8.86 5.21 -25.23
CA GLY A 227 10.05 4.77 -24.49
C GLY A 227 9.82 3.93 -23.25
N ALA A 228 8.68 4.06 -22.57
CA ALA A 228 8.31 3.20 -21.44
C ALA A 228 7.59 1.93 -21.92
N SER A 229 6.51 2.11 -22.67
CA SER A 229 5.55 1.07 -23.08
C SER A 229 5.99 0.17 -24.25
N LEU A 230 6.90 0.63 -25.10
CA LEU A 230 7.41 -0.14 -26.25
C LEU A 230 8.81 -0.71 -26.01
N SER A 231 9.37 -0.49 -24.81
CA SER A 231 10.67 -1.02 -24.43
C SER A 231 10.61 -2.53 -24.17
N THR A 232 11.69 -3.23 -24.48
CA THR A 232 11.85 -4.66 -24.14
C THR A 232 12.22 -4.88 -22.67
N LEU A 233 12.50 -3.81 -21.93
CA LEU A 233 12.80 -3.88 -20.51
C LEU A 233 11.54 -4.24 -19.72
N GLY A 234 11.70 -5.01 -18.64
CA GLY A 234 10.59 -5.43 -17.79
C GLY A 234 9.87 -4.28 -17.08
N SER A 235 8.83 -4.63 -16.31
CA SER A 235 8.11 -3.69 -15.44
C SER A 235 8.70 -3.70 -14.03
N LEU A 236 8.91 -2.51 -13.45
CA LEU A 236 9.28 -2.33 -12.04
C LEU A 236 8.16 -2.78 -11.08
N ALA A 237 6.91 -2.75 -11.54
CA ALA A 237 5.72 -2.87 -10.69
C ALA A 237 5.50 -4.27 -10.10
N THR A 238 6.14 -5.32 -10.65
CA THR A 238 5.77 -6.71 -10.33
C THR A 238 6.59 -7.39 -9.23
N GLY A 239 7.58 -6.72 -8.64
CA GLY A 239 8.36 -7.34 -7.55
C GLY A 239 9.48 -6.52 -6.93
N ALA A 240 9.88 -5.39 -7.51
CA ALA A 240 11.02 -4.63 -7.01
C ALA A 240 10.71 -3.84 -5.72
N TRP A 241 9.47 -3.38 -5.54
CA TRP A 241 9.05 -2.59 -4.37
C TRP A 241 8.47 -3.43 -3.25
N LYS A 242 7.90 -4.58 -3.59
CA LYS A 242 7.51 -5.54 -2.58
C LYS A 242 8.78 -6.22 -2.11
N ARG A 243 9.34 -5.73 -1.01
CA ARG A 243 10.15 -6.58 -0.15
C ARG A 243 9.20 -7.59 0.49
N GLU A 244 8.62 -8.48 -0.33
CA GLU A 244 7.82 -9.61 0.15
C GLU A 244 8.76 -10.34 1.10
N CYS A 245 8.39 -10.39 2.39
CA CYS A 245 9.07 -11.28 3.31
C CYS A 245 9.11 -12.65 2.64
N ALA A 246 10.30 -13.24 2.56
CA ALA A 246 10.46 -14.52 1.90
C ALA A 246 9.45 -15.52 2.51
N GLU A 247 8.92 -16.44 1.70
CA GLU A 247 7.84 -17.34 2.17
C GLU A 247 8.24 -18.11 3.44
N ASP A 248 9.54 -18.34 3.60
CA ASP A 248 10.23 -19.01 4.70
C ASP A 248 10.62 -18.09 5.88
N ASP A 249 10.46 -16.77 5.79
CA ASP A 249 10.68 -15.83 6.89
C ASP A 249 9.39 -15.58 7.67
N THR A 250 9.05 -16.51 8.56
CA THR A 250 7.79 -16.48 9.31
C THR A 250 7.75 -15.28 10.26
N LEU A 251 8.89 -14.91 10.84
CA LEU A 251 8.99 -13.80 11.78
C LEU A 251 8.73 -12.46 11.09
N ALA A 252 9.37 -12.18 9.95
CA ALA A 252 9.15 -10.94 9.22
C ALA A 252 7.71 -10.84 8.69
N ARG A 253 7.12 -11.97 8.28
CA ARG A 253 5.70 -12.03 7.87
C ARG A 253 4.75 -11.71 9.03
N ALA A 254 5.00 -12.28 10.21
CA ALA A 254 4.22 -11.99 11.40
C ALA A 254 4.35 -10.51 11.80
N ASP A 255 5.57 -9.97 11.75
CA ASP A 255 5.86 -8.57 12.05
C ASP A 255 5.14 -7.60 11.09
N SER A 256 5.18 -7.89 9.79
CA SER A 256 4.48 -7.12 8.77
C SER A 256 2.96 -7.08 8.99
N VAL A 257 2.36 -8.16 9.50
CA VAL A 257 0.92 -8.16 9.82
C VAL A 257 0.64 -7.40 11.12
N LEU A 258 1.45 -7.63 12.15
CA LEU A 258 1.21 -7.09 13.48
C LEU A 258 1.36 -5.58 13.56
N THR A 259 2.29 -5.01 12.79
CA THR A 259 2.47 -3.55 12.68
C THR A 259 1.22 -2.84 12.13
N HIS A 260 0.35 -3.56 11.43
CA HIS A 260 -0.90 -3.03 10.87
C HIS A 260 -2.17 -3.52 11.59
N PHE A 261 -2.05 -4.44 12.54
CA PHE A 261 -3.19 -5.04 13.20
C PHE A 261 -3.53 -4.33 14.50
N CYS A 262 -4.79 -3.91 14.68
CA CYS A 262 -5.21 -3.32 15.94
C CYS A 262 -5.51 -4.41 16.99
N PRO A 263 -4.74 -4.51 18.09
CA PRO A 263 -4.95 -5.48 19.15
C PRO A 263 -6.07 -5.06 20.11
N ASN A 264 -6.70 -3.91 19.92
CA ASN A 264 -7.86 -3.51 20.71
C ASN A 264 -9.01 -4.49 20.44
N LEU A 265 -9.52 -5.12 21.49
CA LEU A 265 -10.57 -6.15 21.41
C LEU A 265 -11.88 -5.64 20.81
N ASN A 266 -12.10 -4.32 20.79
CA ASN A 266 -13.26 -3.70 20.14
C ASN A 266 -13.09 -3.52 18.62
N CYS A 267 -11.88 -3.69 18.09
CA CYS A 267 -11.57 -3.46 16.68
C CYS A 267 -11.14 -4.76 15.98
N ILE A 268 -10.12 -5.47 16.50
CA ILE A 268 -9.57 -6.74 15.99
C ILE A 268 -9.55 -6.77 14.45
N GLU A 269 -9.01 -5.70 13.85
CA GLU A 269 -9.01 -5.50 12.40
C GLU A 269 -7.65 -4.95 11.92
N PRO A 270 -7.18 -5.34 10.72
CA PRO A 270 -6.05 -4.69 10.08
C PRO A 270 -6.42 -3.27 9.66
N HIS A 271 -5.44 -2.37 9.72
CA HIS A 271 -5.58 -0.95 9.37
C HIS A 271 -6.80 -0.30 10.03
N CYS A 272 -6.96 -0.49 11.34
CA CYS A 272 -8.08 0.09 12.08
C CYS A 272 -8.21 1.59 11.81
N HIS A 273 -9.44 2.02 11.48
CA HIS A 273 -9.72 3.42 11.18
C HIS A 273 -9.78 4.29 12.43
N THR A 274 -9.92 3.69 13.62
CA THR A 274 -10.02 4.43 14.89
C THR A 274 -8.68 4.53 15.62
N HIS A 275 -7.81 3.51 15.50
CA HIS A 275 -6.51 3.45 16.18
C HIS A 275 -5.39 3.41 15.14
N THR A 276 -4.79 4.56 14.88
CA THR A 276 -3.91 4.79 13.73
C THR A 276 -2.42 4.82 14.10
N PHE A 277 -2.08 4.62 15.37
CA PHE A 277 -0.71 4.58 15.83
C PHE A 277 0.01 3.30 15.32
N PRO A 278 1.29 3.40 14.93
CA PRO A 278 2.07 2.24 14.55
C PRO A 278 2.22 1.31 15.76
N TYR A 279 1.90 0.03 15.57
CA TYR A 279 2.17 -0.96 16.61
C TYR A 279 3.66 -1.29 16.59
N PRO A 280 4.28 -1.45 17.77
CA PRO A 280 5.69 -1.79 17.84
C PRO A 280 5.91 -3.14 17.14
N PRO A 281 7.05 -3.31 16.44
CA PRO A 281 7.39 -4.57 15.82
C PRO A 281 7.54 -5.67 16.88
N LEU A 282 7.47 -6.93 16.44
CA LEU A 282 7.80 -8.09 17.24
C LEU A 282 9.24 -7.99 17.72
N ILE A 283 9.39 -7.81 19.03
CA ILE A 283 10.69 -7.86 19.69
C ILE A 283 10.95 -9.31 20.11
N PRO A 284 12.01 -9.97 19.59
CA PRO A 284 12.37 -11.31 20.02
C PRO A 284 12.57 -11.37 21.53
N LYS A 285 11.89 -12.32 22.17
CA LYS A 285 11.99 -12.54 23.61
C LYS A 285 13.16 -13.46 23.93
N LYS A 286 13.78 -13.23 25.09
CA LYS A 286 14.80 -14.14 25.62
C LYS A 286 14.12 -15.26 26.41
N ALA A 287 14.64 -16.47 26.27
CA ALA A 287 14.20 -17.61 27.08
C ALA A 287 14.50 -17.36 28.56
N THR A 288 13.56 -17.74 29.41
CA THR A 288 13.69 -17.69 30.88
C THR A 288 13.54 -19.05 31.53
N VAL A 289 13.17 -20.09 30.77
CA VAL A 289 13.01 -21.46 31.27
C VAL A 289 14.00 -22.37 30.56
N ASN A 290 14.91 -22.94 31.34
CA ASN A 290 15.87 -23.93 30.88
C ASN A 290 15.25 -25.33 30.72
N SER A 291 16.01 -26.23 30.09
CA SER A 291 15.55 -27.58 29.75
C SER A 291 15.14 -28.40 30.98
N THR A 292 15.84 -28.18 32.10
CA THR A 292 15.49 -28.79 33.39
C THR A 292 14.18 -28.25 33.93
N GLY A 293 13.99 -26.93 33.93
CA GLY A 293 12.76 -26.26 34.35
C GLY A 293 11.54 -26.67 33.51
N MET A 294 11.73 -26.88 32.20
CA MET A 294 10.67 -27.41 31.33
C MET A 294 10.24 -28.82 31.72
N ARG A 295 11.21 -29.71 32.04
CA ARG A 295 10.88 -31.07 32.50
C ARG A 295 10.18 -31.07 33.85
N LEU A 296 10.58 -30.20 34.77
CA LEU A 296 9.97 -30.09 36.11
C LEU A 296 8.56 -29.49 36.07
N SER A 297 8.28 -28.59 35.13
CA SER A 297 6.95 -27.96 34.95
C SER A 297 5.95 -28.81 34.15
N ALA A 298 6.36 -29.99 33.67
CA ALA A 298 5.49 -30.91 32.95
C ALA A 298 4.64 -31.73 33.94
N SER A 299 3.42 -31.28 34.19
CA SER A 299 2.47 -31.99 35.07
C SER A 299 1.80 -33.18 34.37
N GLN A 300 1.69 -33.18 33.04
CA GLN A 300 1.01 -34.20 32.26
C GLN A 300 1.78 -34.51 30.96
N THR A 301 1.74 -35.77 30.54
CA THR A 301 2.34 -36.22 29.28
C THR A 301 1.36 -36.03 28.13
N CYS A 302 1.80 -35.47 27.00
CA CYS A 302 0.93 -35.22 25.85
C CYS A 302 0.71 -36.42 24.91
N GLY A 303 1.36 -37.56 25.17
CA GLY A 303 1.26 -38.77 24.34
C GLY A 303 2.50 -39.67 24.44
N GLY A 304 2.57 -40.71 23.60
CA GLY A 304 3.69 -41.65 23.57
C GLY A 304 5.04 -41.02 23.22
N ASP A 305 5.02 -39.98 22.36
CA ASP A 305 6.21 -39.23 21.93
C ASP A 305 6.45 -37.97 22.79
N CYS A 306 5.94 -37.93 24.03
CA CYS A 306 6.13 -36.79 24.91
C CYS A 306 7.60 -36.63 25.32
N PHE A 307 8.10 -35.39 25.37
CA PHE A 307 9.49 -35.09 25.73
C PHE A 307 9.89 -35.58 27.14
N THR A 308 8.93 -35.74 28.04
CA THR A 308 9.14 -36.31 29.37
C THR A 308 9.56 -37.78 29.34
N HIS A 309 9.30 -38.50 28.24
CA HIS A 309 9.68 -39.90 28.06
C HIS A 309 11.11 -40.08 27.54
N ILE A 310 11.84 -39.01 27.24
CA ILE A 310 13.25 -39.08 26.82
C ILE A 310 14.09 -39.50 28.03
N THR A 311 14.53 -40.78 28.03
CA THR A 311 15.38 -41.37 29.08
C THR A 311 16.85 -41.02 28.89
N ASP A 312 17.33 -41.00 27.64
CA ASP A 312 18.70 -40.64 27.29
C ASP A 312 18.67 -39.56 26.20
N TYR A 313 18.90 -38.32 26.63
CA TYR A 313 18.84 -37.16 25.76
C TYR A 313 20.00 -37.12 24.75
N GLU A 314 21.20 -37.55 25.17
CA GLU A 314 22.40 -37.48 24.35
C GLU A 314 22.33 -38.44 23.17
N ILE A 315 21.78 -39.63 23.38
CA ILE A 315 21.54 -40.58 22.28
C ILE A 315 20.37 -40.11 21.42
N PHE A 316 19.29 -39.63 22.04
CA PHE A 316 18.08 -39.25 21.30
C PHE A 316 18.34 -38.06 20.37
N LYS A 317 19.04 -37.02 20.81
CA LYS A 317 19.30 -35.82 19.99
C LYS A 317 20.06 -36.13 18.69
N GLU A 318 20.94 -37.13 18.69
CA GLU A 318 21.68 -37.57 17.49
C GLU A 318 20.78 -38.26 16.46
N SER A 319 19.64 -38.80 16.89
CA SER A 319 18.67 -39.47 16.02
C SER A 319 17.65 -38.53 15.37
N VAL A 320 17.53 -37.29 15.86
CA VAL A 320 16.54 -36.33 15.35
C VAL A 320 17.11 -35.63 14.12
N ILE A 321 16.44 -35.82 12.98
CA ILE A 321 16.81 -35.20 11.71
C ILE A 321 15.63 -34.36 11.23
N TRP A 322 15.83 -33.04 11.16
CA TRP A 322 14.86 -32.09 10.64
C TRP A 322 15.39 -31.41 9.39
N GLU A 323 14.49 -30.98 8.51
CA GLU A 323 14.85 -30.14 7.37
C GLU A 323 15.16 -28.71 7.84
N ASP A 324 15.97 -27.98 7.06
CA ASP A 324 16.37 -26.62 7.42
C ASP A 324 15.15 -25.68 7.56
N ASP A 325 14.10 -25.89 6.77
CA ASP A 325 12.85 -25.13 6.81
C ASP A 325 12.10 -25.32 8.13
N ASP A 326 12.05 -26.57 8.64
CA ASP A 326 11.44 -26.87 9.93
C ASP A 326 12.22 -26.24 11.08
N ILE A 327 13.55 -26.29 11.01
CA ILE A 327 14.44 -25.67 12.02
C ILE A 327 14.27 -24.16 12.02
N ARG A 328 14.19 -23.53 10.85
CA ARG A 328 13.93 -22.09 10.70
C ARG A 328 12.57 -21.71 11.29
N THR A 329 11.52 -22.45 10.94
CA THR A 329 10.17 -22.23 11.48
C THR A 329 10.14 -22.32 13.01
N LEU A 330 10.78 -23.34 13.59
CA LEU A 330 10.86 -23.46 15.06
C LEU A 330 11.64 -22.30 15.68
N ARG A 331 12.75 -21.85 15.06
CA ARG A 331 13.52 -20.70 15.52
C ARG A 331 12.67 -19.43 15.54
N ASP A 332 11.87 -19.19 14.51
CA ASP A 332 10.98 -18.02 14.43
C ASP A 332 9.89 -18.07 15.51
N ILE A 333 9.27 -19.23 15.74
CA ILE A 333 8.27 -19.41 16.82
C ILE A 333 8.91 -19.17 18.20
N LEU A 334 10.12 -19.69 18.41
CA LEU A 334 10.87 -19.51 19.66
C LEU A 334 11.33 -18.07 19.86
N ALA A 335 11.55 -17.29 18.80
CA ALA A 335 11.83 -15.86 18.91
C ALA A 335 10.64 -15.12 19.55
N ILE A 336 9.40 -15.53 19.26
CA ILE A 336 8.19 -14.90 19.80
C ILE A 336 7.82 -15.49 21.18
N THR A 337 7.97 -16.81 21.35
CA THR A 337 7.53 -17.54 22.55
C THR A 337 8.57 -18.58 23.04
N PRO A 338 9.73 -18.14 23.56
CA PRO A 338 10.87 -19.03 23.84
C PRO A 338 10.63 -20.04 24.99
N ASP A 339 9.66 -19.73 25.85
CA ASP A 339 9.30 -20.53 27.04
C ASP A 339 8.04 -21.39 26.80
N SER A 340 7.51 -21.43 25.58
CA SER A 340 6.42 -22.33 25.20
C SER A 340 6.83 -23.80 25.44
N LYS A 341 5.89 -24.61 25.94
CA LYS A 341 6.18 -26.02 26.24
C LYS A 341 6.40 -26.80 24.93
N PRO A 342 7.30 -27.80 24.93
CA PRO A 342 7.50 -28.65 23.75
C PRO A 342 6.22 -29.32 23.24
N CYS A 343 5.25 -29.57 24.11
CA CYS A 343 3.94 -30.11 23.73
C CYS A 343 3.13 -29.14 22.85
N ASP A 344 3.13 -27.85 23.18
CA ASP A 344 2.41 -26.83 22.42
C ASP A 344 3.13 -26.56 21.09
N LEU A 345 4.46 -26.46 21.16
CA LEU A 345 5.31 -26.29 19.98
C LEU A 345 5.19 -27.47 19.01
N ALA A 346 5.01 -28.69 19.50
CA ALA A 346 4.76 -29.87 18.66
C ALA A 346 3.50 -29.74 17.79
N VAL A 347 2.43 -29.15 18.34
CA VAL A 347 1.20 -28.88 17.59
C VAL A 347 1.44 -27.83 16.52
N LEU A 348 2.16 -26.75 16.87
CA LEU A 348 2.47 -25.66 15.94
C LEU A 348 3.38 -26.09 14.80
N CYS A 349 4.46 -26.81 15.11
CA CYS A 349 5.44 -27.30 14.14
C CYS A 349 4.99 -28.57 13.41
N ARG A 350 3.92 -29.23 13.86
CA ARG A 350 3.47 -30.55 13.36
C ARG A 350 4.57 -31.62 13.40
N LYS A 351 5.32 -31.64 14.50
CA LYS A 351 6.42 -32.59 14.76
C LYS A 351 6.24 -33.29 16.10
N PRO A 352 6.85 -34.47 16.33
CA PRO A 352 6.79 -35.15 17.63
C PRO A 352 7.35 -34.30 18.78
N CYS A 353 6.72 -34.39 19.95
CA CYS A 353 7.04 -33.53 21.09
C CYS A 353 8.47 -33.72 21.63
N ASN A 354 8.93 -34.96 21.68
CA ASN A 354 10.30 -35.31 22.02
C ASN A 354 11.33 -34.71 21.04
N GLU A 355 11.07 -34.75 19.74
CA GLU A 355 11.94 -34.15 18.71
C GLU A 355 11.99 -32.62 18.83
N VAL A 356 10.84 -31.97 19.02
CA VAL A 356 10.73 -30.52 19.22
C VAL A 356 11.52 -30.07 20.44
N PHE A 357 11.45 -30.85 21.54
CA PHE A 357 12.27 -30.57 22.72
C PHE A 357 13.76 -30.65 22.40
N ALA A 358 14.21 -31.67 21.66
CA ALA A 358 15.62 -31.80 21.29
C ALA A 358 16.09 -30.65 20.41
N GLN A 359 15.30 -30.27 19.39
CA GLN A 359 15.63 -29.13 18.52
C GLN A 359 15.61 -27.80 19.29
N ARG A 360 14.65 -27.60 20.21
CA ARG A 360 14.65 -26.43 21.07
C ARG A 360 15.93 -26.33 21.89
N CYS A 361 16.38 -27.42 22.51
CA CYS A 361 17.60 -27.42 23.30
C CYS A 361 18.85 -27.15 22.45
N ALA A 362 18.84 -27.52 21.17
CA ALA A 362 19.92 -27.19 20.24
C ALA A 362 19.89 -25.70 19.82
N ILE A 363 18.70 -25.13 19.60
CA ILE A 363 18.52 -23.71 19.23
C ILE A 363 18.75 -22.77 20.41
N LEU A 364 18.31 -23.16 21.61
CA LEU A 364 18.41 -22.42 22.86
C LEU A 364 19.13 -23.28 23.92
N PRO A 365 20.47 -23.39 23.85
CA PRO A 365 21.24 -24.12 24.85
C PRO A 365 21.06 -23.52 26.24
N ASP A 366 21.02 -24.36 27.28
CA ASP A 366 20.78 -23.93 28.67
C ASP A 366 21.78 -22.86 29.13
N GLU A 367 23.00 -22.85 28.59
CA GLU A 367 24.04 -21.86 28.89
C GLU A 367 23.72 -20.45 28.36
N THR A 368 22.78 -20.33 27.41
CA THR A 368 22.36 -19.07 26.80
C THR A 368 21.08 -18.50 27.42
N ILE A 369 20.43 -19.28 28.29
CA ILE A 369 19.15 -18.92 28.91
C ILE A 369 19.39 -17.95 30.05
N TYR A 370 18.61 -16.88 30.09
CA TYR A 370 18.80 -15.82 31.08
C TYR A 370 18.20 -16.26 32.42
N ASP A 371 19.07 -16.68 33.35
CA ASP A 371 18.70 -16.84 34.74
C ASP A 371 18.53 -15.46 35.38
N PHE A 372 17.28 -15.01 35.55
CA PHE A 372 17.00 -13.79 36.30
C PHE A 372 17.28 -14.08 37.78
N PRO A 373 18.33 -13.49 38.39
CA PRO A 373 18.64 -13.75 39.80
C PRO A 373 17.56 -13.06 40.65
N GLY A 374 16.50 -13.79 41.01
CA GLY A 374 15.42 -13.26 41.82
C GLY A 374 14.04 -13.92 41.68
N ARG A 375 13.82 -14.83 40.71
CA ARG A 375 12.51 -15.49 40.53
C ARG A 375 12.14 -16.43 41.67
N ASP A 376 13.13 -16.95 42.41
CA ASP A 376 12.91 -17.79 43.59
C ASP A 376 12.20 -17.04 44.75
N PHE A 377 12.16 -15.71 44.73
CA PHE A 377 11.49 -14.91 45.78
C PHE A 377 10.00 -14.64 45.53
N GLN A 378 9.45 -14.94 44.35
CA GLN A 378 8.04 -14.65 44.03
C GLN A 378 7.14 -15.88 43.94
N LEU A 379 7.68 -17.07 43.75
CA LEU A 379 6.89 -18.31 43.74
C LEU A 379 6.37 -18.72 45.13
N GLU A 380 6.95 -18.21 46.22
CA GLU A 380 6.43 -18.40 47.59
C GLU A 380 5.38 -17.34 48.01
N GLN A 381 5.06 -16.34 47.18
CA GLN A 381 4.05 -15.31 47.52
C GLN A 381 2.80 -15.31 46.62
N GLN A 382 2.65 -16.29 45.72
CA GLN A 382 1.36 -16.56 45.08
C GLN A 382 0.51 -17.52 45.94
N GLU A 383 0.29 -17.16 47.21
CA GLU A 383 -0.90 -17.61 47.94
C GLU A 383 -2.02 -16.62 47.62
N GLU A 384 -3.06 -17.12 46.96
CA GLU A 384 -4.43 -16.59 46.91
C GLU A 384 -4.58 -15.06 46.99
N THR A 385 -4.40 -14.36 45.87
CA THR A 385 -5.15 -13.11 45.69
C THR A 385 -6.59 -13.51 45.38
N ASP A 386 -7.48 -13.32 46.35
CA ASP A 386 -8.93 -13.49 46.21
C ASP A 386 -9.44 -12.85 44.90
N PRO A 387 -10.41 -13.48 44.22
CA PRO A 387 -11.01 -12.89 43.03
C PRO A 387 -11.58 -11.51 43.37
N ILE A 388 -11.30 -10.53 42.51
CA ILE A 388 -11.92 -9.20 42.58
C ILE A 388 -13.43 -9.41 42.42
N VAL A 389 -14.14 -9.43 43.55
CA VAL A 389 -15.60 -9.36 43.60
C VAL A 389 -15.97 -7.91 43.34
N PHE A 390 -16.64 -7.64 42.23
CA PHE A 390 -17.31 -6.37 42.02
C PHE A 390 -18.56 -6.38 42.91
N ASP A 391 -18.53 -5.61 43.99
CA ASP A 391 -19.72 -5.33 44.79
C ASP A 391 -20.68 -4.46 43.96
N ASP A 392 -21.68 -5.11 43.36
CA ASP A 392 -22.83 -4.47 42.70
C ASP A 392 -23.83 -3.91 43.74
N ASP A 393 -23.36 -3.22 44.78
CA ASP A 393 -24.22 -2.54 45.75
C ASP A 393 -24.13 -1.02 45.55
N MET A 394 -24.58 -0.58 44.36
CA MET A 394 -24.92 0.82 44.10
C MET A 394 -26.32 1.05 44.64
N GLY A 395 -26.37 1.49 45.90
CA GLY A 395 -27.59 1.86 46.61
C GLY A 395 -28.46 2.84 45.82
N GLU A 396 -29.74 2.52 45.77
CA GLU A 396 -30.83 3.43 45.41
C GLU A 396 -30.89 4.56 46.46
N GLU A 397 -30.24 5.70 46.20
CA GLU A 397 -30.64 6.97 46.81
C GLU A 397 -31.82 7.54 46.00
N GLU A 398 -33.03 7.08 46.34
CA GLU A 398 -34.23 7.91 46.21
C GLU A 398 -34.04 9.13 47.11
N ASP A 399 -33.75 10.29 46.53
CA ASP A 399 -33.98 11.55 47.23
C ASP A 399 -35.01 12.41 46.52
N LYS A 400 -36.03 12.73 47.32
CA LYS A 400 -37.22 13.50 47.00
C LYS A 400 -36.84 14.97 46.90
N MET A 401 -37.13 15.60 45.76
CA MET A 401 -37.70 16.95 45.73
C MET A 401 -38.51 17.21 44.47
#